data_AF-A0A7G9YIR2-F1
#
_entry.id   AF-A0A7G9YIR2-F1
#
_cell.length_a   1.000
_cell.length_b   1.000
_cell.length_c   1.000
_cell.angle_alpha   90.00
_cell.angle_beta   90.00
_cell.angle_gamma   90.00
#
_symmetry.space_group_name_H-M   'P 1'
#
loop_
_entity.id
_entity.type
_entity.pdbx_description
1 polymer ?
#
loop_
_entity_poly.entity_id
_entity_poly.type
_entity_poly.pdbx_seq_one_letter_code
_entity_poly.pdbx_strand_id
1 'polypeptide(L)' 'MAKPDEPYTEEEQKRIDAVNRYQRGERPSKICESVGRSRVWLQKWIGRYDNSDKSSKKEWFRDKSRAPKNVRRKNTLI' A
#
# COMPACT_ATOMS: atom_id res chain seq x y z
N MET A 1 19.13 11.92 -8.97
CA MET A 1 18.35 13.14 -8.69
C MET A 1 17.31 12.80 -7.63
N ALA A 2 17.66 12.88 -6.34
CA ALA A 2 16.72 12.65 -5.24
C ALA A 2 16.08 14.00 -4.89
N LYS A 3 14.76 14.12 -5.04
CA LYS A 3 14.02 15.32 -4.63
C LYS A 3 13.89 15.30 -3.10
N PRO A 4 14.42 16.30 -2.37
CA PRO A 4 14.61 16.22 -0.92
C PRO A 4 13.36 16.52 -0.07
N ASP A 5 12.14 16.45 -0.62
CA ASP A 5 10.90 16.83 0.10
C ASP A 5 9.81 15.75 0.11
N GLU A 6 10.11 14.52 -0.30
CA GLU A 6 9.10 13.45 -0.36
C GLU A 6 9.27 12.46 0.81
N PRO A 7 8.41 12.47 1.84
CA PRO A 7 8.54 11.64 3.04
C PRO A 7 8.12 10.16 2.82
N TYR A 8 8.07 9.71 1.56
CA TYR A 8 7.56 8.41 1.15
C TYR A 8 8.58 7.64 0.33
N THR A 9 8.64 6.33 0.54
CA THR A 9 9.46 5.41 -0.26
C THR A 9 8.94 5.31 -1.70
N GLU A 10 9.79 4.94 -2.65
CA GLU A 10 9.41 4.74 -4.07
C GLU A 10 8.22 3.78 -4.23
N GLU A 11 8.15 2.75 -3.39
CA GLU A 11 7.06 1.79 -3.37
C GLU A 11 5.74 2.39 -2.89
N GLU A 12 5.79 3.29 -1.90
CA GLU A 12 4.62 4.02 -1.43
C GLU A 12 4.13 5.00 -2.49
N GLN A 13 5.04 5.72 -3.15
CA GLN A 13 4.70 6.59 -4.26
C GLN A 13 4.00 5.83 -5.39
N LYS A 14 4.51 4.66 -5.78
CA LYS A 14 3.87 3.79 -6.78
C LYS A 14 2.44 3.39 -6.37
N ARG A 15 2.19 3.12 -5.09
CA ARG A 15 0.86 2.76 -4.57
C ARG A 15 -0.08 3.96 -4.64
N ILE A 16 0.39 5.13 -4.19
CA ILE A 16 -0.35 6.39 -4.20
C ILE A 16 -0.74 6.77 -5.63
N ASP A 17 0.24 6.82 -6.54
CA ASP A 17 0.04 7.14 -7.95
C ASP A 17 -0.94 6.16 -8.62
N ALA A 18 -0.76 4.85 -8.44
CA ALA A 18 -1.60 3.85 -9.06
C ALA A 18 -3.07 3.94 -8.62
N VAL A 19 -3.34 4.15 -7.33
CA VAL A 19 -4.70 4.32 -6.82
C VAL A 19 -5.29 5.66 -7.26
N ASN A 20 -4.52 6.75 -7.25
CA ASN A 20 -4.99 8.04 -7.73
C ASN A 20 -5.38 8.01 -9.21
N ARG A 21 -4.58 7.35 -10.06
CA ARG A 21 -4.92 7.13 -11.47
C ARG A 21 -6.19 6.31 -11.66
N TYR A 22 -6.37 5.27 -10.84
CA TYR A 22 -7.59 4.48 -10.84
C TYR A 22 -8.83 5.31 -10.44
N GLN A 23 -8.72 6.15 -9.41
CA GLN A 23 -9.80 7.06 -8.99
C GLN A 23 -10.16 8.10 -10.07
N ARG A 24 -9.21 8.47 -10.94
CA ARG A 24 -9.44 9.31 -12.12
C ARG A 24 -10.10 8.58 -13.29
N GLY A 25 -10.37 7.28 -13.15
CA GLY A 25 -11.01 6.46 -14.20
C GLY A 25 -10.03 5.87 -15.21
N GLU A 26 -8.72 5.88 -14.95
CA GLU A 26 -7.76 5.25 -15.84
C GLU A 26 -7.88 3.72 -15.83
N ARG A 27 -7.67 3.09 -16.98
CA ARG A 27 -7.81 1.63 -17.14
C ARG A 27 -6.74 0.91 -16.29
N PRO A 28 -7.13 -0.08 -15.46
CA PRO A 28 -6.20 -0.87 -14.64
C PRO A 28 -4.98 -1.42 -15.40
N SER A 29 -5.18 -1.88 -16.64
CA SER A 29 -4.11 -2.42 -17.48
C SER A 29 -3.03 -1.39 -17.79
N LYS A 30 -3.40 -0.14 -18.12
CA LYS A 30 -2.44 0.93 -18.40
C LYS A 30 -1.68 1.35 -17.15
N ILE A 31 -2.38 1.43 -16.02
CA ILE A 31 -1.76 1.75 -14.72
C ILE A 31 -0.71 0.67 -14.38
N CYS A 32 -1.09 -0.60 -14.47
CA CYS A 32 -0.21 -1.73 -14.22
C CYS A 32 1.02 -1.75 -15.14
N GLU A 33 0.84 -1.46 -16.42
CA GLU A 33 1.93 -1.37 -17.41
C GLU A 33 2.88 -0.21 -17.09
N SER A 34 2.34 0.98 -16.80
CA SER A 34 3.14 2.17 -16.45
C SER A 34 3.90 2.01 -15.12
N VAL A 35 3.31 1.35 -14.13
CA VAL A 35 3.90 1.16 -12.79
C VAL A 35 4.78 -0.09 -12.73
N GLY A 36 4.70 -0.98 -13.74
CA GLY A 36 5.42 -2.26 -13.76
C GLY A 36 4.93 -3.25 -12.72
N ARG A 37 3.62 -3.29 -12.46
CA ARG A 37 3.01 -4.11 -11.39
C ARG A 37 1.82 -4.91 -11.90
N SER A 38 1.53 -6.03 -11.23
CA SER A 38 0.42 -6.90 -11.60
C SER A 38 -0.95 -6.30 -11.25
N ARG A 39 -1.99 -6.77 -11.94
CA ARG A 39 -3.38 -6.38 -11.65
C ARG A 39 -3.81 -6.73 -10.23
N VAL A 40 -3.35 -7.88 -9.72
CA VAL A 40 -3.62 -8.32 -8.34
C VAL A 40 -3.01 -7.36 -7.32
N TRP A 41 -1.81 -6.84 -7.60
CA TRP A 41 -1.17 -5.82 -6.77
C TRP A 41 -2.01 -4.53 -6.74
N LEU A 42 -2.50 -4.07 -7.89
CA LEU A 42 -3.35 -2.87 -7.97
C LEU A 42 -4.67 -3.07 -7.21
N GLN A 43 -5.37 -4.18 -7.44
CA GLN A 43 -6.62 -4.51 -6.76
C GLN A 43 -6.46 -4.57 -5.24
N LYS A 44 -5.36 -5.13 -4.74
CA LYS A 44 -5.04 -5.16 -3.31
C LYS A 44 -5.02 -3.75 -2.72
N TRP A 45 -4.37 -2.80 -3.39
CA TRP A 45 -4.25 -1.42 -2.88
C TRP A 45 -5.54 -0.62 -3.05
N ILE A 46 -6.28 -0.82 -4.13
CA ILE A 46 -7.64 -0.24 -4.30
C ILE A 46 -8.55 -0.72 -3.17
N GLY A 47 -8.57 -2.02 -2.89
CA GLY A 47 -9.37 -2.59 -1.81
C GLY A 47 -8.97 -2.02 -0.44
N ARG A 48 -7.67 -1.82 -0.19
CA ARG A 48 -7.20 -1.16 1.04
C ARG A 48 -7.59 0.31 1.14
N TYR A 49 -7.58 1.03 0.02
CA TYR A 49 -8.00 2.43 -0.03
C TYR A 49 -9.49 2.57 0.30
N ASP A 50 -10.33 1.75 -0.31
CA ASP A 50 -11.77 1.71 -0.10
C ASP A 50 -12.13 1.36 1.36
N ASN A 51 -11.46 0.34 1.93
CA ASN A 51 -11.65 -0.11 3.31
C ASN A 51 -10.90 0.76 4.36
N SER A 52 -10.26 1.86 3.96
CA SER A 52 -9.55 2.70 4.92
C SER A 52 -10.50 3.64 5.64
N ASP A 53 -10.71 3.39 6.94
CA ASP A 53 -11.43 4.32 7.82
C ASP A 53 -10.84 5.73 7.75
N LYS A 54 -11.67 6.76 7.99
CA LYS A 54 -11.29 8.19 7.86
C LYS A 54 -9.97 8.56 8.57
N SER A 55 -9.64 7.89 9.69
CA SER A 55 -8.38 8.08 10.42
C SER A 55 -7.17 7.37 9.78
N SER A 56 -7.38 6.23 9.14
CA SER A 56 -6.32 5.45 8.44
C SER A 56 -6.18 5.81 6.96
N LYS A 57 -7.04 6.68 6.43
CA LYS A 57 -6.96 7.23 5.06
C LYS A 57 -5.63 7.95 4.78
N LYS A 58 -4.88 8.35 5.81
CA LYS A 58 -3.54 8.93 5.66
C LYS A 58 -2.41 7.90 5.51
N GLU A 59 -2.65 6.60 5.75
CA GLU A 59 -1.58 5.59 5.81
C GLU A 59 -1.90 4.30 5.04
N TRP A 60 -2.99 4.24 4.27
CA TRP A 60 -3.39 3.03 3.53
C TRP A 60 -2.31 2.51 2.56
N PHE A 61 -1.42 3.39 2.09
CA PHE A 61 -0.31 3.06 1.18
C PHE A 61 0.91 2.48 1.91
N ARG A 62 1.00 2.66 3.24
CA ARG A 62 2.06 2.09 4.05
C ARG A 62 1.85 0.58 4.15
N ASP A 63 2.96 -0.17 4.14
CA ASP A 63 2.83 -1.60 4.42
C ASP A 63 2.48 -1.81 5.90
N LYS A 64 1.59 -2.77 6.18
CA LYS A 64 1.23 -3.13 7.56
C LYS A 64 2.10 -4.31 7.94
N SER A 65 2.77 -4.24 9.10
CA SER A 65 3.56 -5.34 9.63
C SER A 65 2.77 -6.65 9.58
N ARG A 66 3.36 -7.67 8.95
CA ARG A 66 2.82 -9.03 8.86
C ARG A 66 3.09 -9.84 10.13
N ALA A 67 3.74 -9.24 11.13
CA ALA A 67 4.04 -9.92 12.37
C ALA A 67 2.74 -10.29 13.11
N PRO A 68 2.62 -11.51 13.64
CA PRO A 68 1.48 -11.87 14.47
C PRO A 68 1.44 -10.94 15.69
N LYS A 69 0.36 -10.18 15.82
CA LYS A 69 0.17 -9.25 16.97
C LYS A 69 0.04 -10.00 18.31
N ASN A 70 -0.30 -11.29 18.26
CA ASN A 70 -0.32 -12.19 19.40
C ASN A 70 0.78 -13.24 19.25
N VAL A 71 1.99 -12.90 19.68
CA VAL A 71 3.03 -13.90 19.92
C VAL A 71 2.76 -14.49 21.29
N ARG A 72 2.21 -15.71 21.36
CA ARG A 72 2.12 -16.48 22.62
C ARG A 72 3.55 -16.71 23.12
N ARG A 73 3.97 -15.99 24.16
CA ARG A 73 5.25 -16.29 24.83
C ARG A 73 5.08 -17.62 25.58
N LYS A 74 5.83 -18.65 25.16
CA LYS A 74 5.94 -19.89 25.94
C LYS A 74 6.85 -19.59 27.12
N ASN A 75 6.28 -19.41 28.30
CA ASN A 75 7.06 -19.33 29.53
C ASN A 75 7.40 -20.77 29.94
N THR A 76 8.51 -21.30 29.43
CA THR A 76 9.04 -22.58 29.92
C THR A 76 9.73 -22.30 31.25
N LEU A 77 9.07 -22.63 32.36
CA LEU A 77 9.72 -22.71 33.67
C LEU A 77 10.57 -23.99 33.68
N ILE A 78 11.86 -23.82 33.94
CA ILE A 78 12.83 -24.89 34.24
C ILE A 78 12.98 -24.90 35.76
#